data_AF-A0A2N7VB20-F1
#
_entry.id   AF-A0A2N7VB20-F1
#
_cell.length_a   1.000
_cell.length_b   1.000
_cell.length_c   1.000
_cell.angle_alpha   90.00
_cell.angle_beta   90.00
_cell.angle_gamma   90.00
#
_symmetry.space_group_name_H-M   'P 1'
#
loop_
_entity.id
_entity.type
_entity.pdbx_description
1 polymer ?
#
loop_
_entity_poly.entity_id
_entity_poly.type
_entity_poly.pdbx_seq_one_letter_code
_entity_poly.pdbx_strand_id
1 'polypeptide(L)'
;SVAAQDLVSLTAYSAVLKDCQLGIEQEDSQHNPRYRAWVQLTLWDDEPVDGAPVYGESPEEAISQAFDEAQQLLQHLALRRPKPMKSRGD
;
A
#
# COMPACT_ATOMS: atom_id res chain seq x y z
N SER A 1 3.98 -9.69 16.24
CA SER A 1 2.63 -9.72 15.67
C SER A 1 2.33 -8.33 15.10
N VAL A 2 3.01 -7.96 14.00
CA VAL A 2 3.00 -6.61 13.42
C VAL A 2 2.09 -6.57 12.19
N ALA A 3 2.11 -7.62 11.36
CA ALA A 3 1.31 -7.74 10.14
C ALA A 3 -0.22 -7.57 10.28
N ALA A 4 -0.80 -7.80 11.46
CA ALA A 4 -2.25 -7.67 11.65
C ALA A 4 -2.70 -6.21 11.87
N GLN A 5 -1.86 -5.36 12.47
CA GLN A 5 -2.20 -3.96 12.72
C GLN A 5 -2.09 -3.12 11.45
N ASP A 6 -1.09 -3.41 10.62
CA ASP A 6 -0.86 -2.69 9.35
C ASP A 6 -1.99 -2.93 8.34
N LEU A 7 -2.55 -4.16 8.31
CA LEU A 7 -3.72 -4.47 7.48
C LEU A 7 -4.99 -3.72 7.91
N VAL A 8 -5.19 -3.50 9.22
CA VAL A 8 -6.36 -2.73 9.72
C VAL A 8 -6.29 -1.29 9.23
N SER A 9 -5.09 -0.69 9.16
CA SER A 9 -4.90 0.69 8.69
C SER A 9 -5.30 0.89 7.22
N LEU A 10 -5.18 -0.14 6.36
CA LEU A 10 -5.62 -0.05 4.97
C LEU A 10 -7.14 -0.16 4.80
N THR A 11 -7.86 -0.79 5.74
CA THR A 11 -9.33 -0.90 5.66
C THR A 11 -10.04 0.45 5.70
N ALA A 12 -9.40 1.47 6.28
CA ALA A 12 -9.88 2.85 6.26
C ALA A 12 -10.06 3.41 4.84
N TYR A 13 -9.37 2.82 3.85
CA TYR A 13 -9.42 3.23 2.44
C TYR A 13 -10.30 2.31 1.57
N SER A 14 -11.13 1.44 2.16
CA SER A 14 -12.02 0.50 1.45
C SER A 14 -12.96 1.16 0.41
N ALA A 15 -13.26 2.45 0.56
CA ALA A 15 -14.03 3.22 -0.42
C ALA A 15 -13.28 3.49 -1.75
N VAL A 16 -11.96 3.33 -1.77
CA VAL A 16 -11.09 3.62 -2.92
C VAL A 16 -10.28 2.39 -3.32
N LEU A 17 -9.82 1.61 -2.34
CA LEU A 17 -9.03 0.40 -2.50
C LEU A 17 -9.95 -0.84 -2.65
N LYS A 18 -9.75 -1.59 -3.74
CA LYS A 18 -10.42 -2.87 -4.03
C LYS A 18 -9.61 -4.06 -3.55
N ASP A 19 -8.32 -4.06 -3.85
CA ASP A 19 -7.39 -5.14 -3.50
C ASP A 19 -6.00 -4.57 -3.24
N CYS A 20 -5.24 -5.21 -2.34
CA CYS A 20 -3.87 -4.83 -2.01
C CYS A 20 -3.01 -6.08 -2.00
N GLN A 21 -2.02 -6.13 -2.89
CA GLN A 21 -1.06 -7.22 -2.96
C GLN A 21 0.27 -6.74 -2.41
N LEU A 22 0.84 -7.53 -1.52
CA LEU A 22 2.16 -7.31 -0.94
C LEU A 22 3.10 -8.38 -1.48
N GLY A 23 4.16 -7.94 -2.17
CA GLY A 23 5.28 -8.78 -2.56
C GLY A 23 6.46 -8.56 -1.63
N ILE A 24 7.18 -9.63 -1.32
CA ILE A 24 8.45 -9.57 -0.62
C ILE A 24 9.40 -10.61 -1.21
N GLU A 25 10.64 -10.20 -1.42
CA GLU A 25 11.73 -11.08 -1.83
C GLU A 25 12.97 -10.80 -0.99
N GLN A 26 13.74 -11.84 -0.70
CA GLN A 26 15.07 -11.69 -0.12
C GLN A 26 16.06 -11.47 -1.25
N GLU A 27 16.76 -10.33 -1.25
CA GLU A 27 17.91 -10.12 -2.10
C GLU A 27 19.10 -10.92 -1.53
N ASP A 28 19.66 -11.78 -2.36
CA ASP A 28 20.74 -12.68 -1.98
C ASP A 28 22.08 -11.92 -2.00
N SER A 29 22.30 -11.10 -0.96
CA SER A 29 23.58 -10.44 -0.72
C SER A 29 24.43 -11.29 0.23
N GLN A 30 25.54 -11.82 -0.30
CA GLN A 30 26.48 -12.73 0.40
C GLN A 30 27.00 -12.26 1.77
N HIS A 31 26.75 -11.01 2.17
CA HIS A 31 27.25 -10.41 3.39
C HIS A 31 26.20 -9.73 4.27
N ASN A 32 25.01 -9.45 3.77
CA ASN A 32 23.96 -8.82 4.58
C ASN A 32 22.59 -9.14 3.96
N PRO A 33 21.72 -9.94 4.59
CA PRO A 33 20.41 -10.23 4.02
C PRO A 33 19.63 -8.91 3.90
N ARG A 34 19.19 -8.59 2.69
CA ARG A 34 18.35 -7.42 2.43
C ARG A 34 17.03 -7.90 1.87
N TYR A 35 15.93 -7.37 2.38
CA TYR A 35 14.60 -7.74 1.92
C TYR A 35 14.03 -6.59 1.12
N ARG A 36 13.60 -6.87 -0.10
CA ARG A 36 12.88 -5.94 -0.94
C ARG A 36 11.39 -6.26 -0.84
N ALA A 37 10.59 -5.28 -0.46
CA ALA A 37 9.15 -5.39 -0.42
C ALA A 37 8.50 -4.34 -1.32
N TRP A 38 7.33 -4.65 -1.86
CA TRP A 38 6.56 -3.73 -2.70
C TRP A 38 5.07 -4.02 -2.54
N VAL A 39 4.27 -3.02 -2.85
CA VAL A 39 2.81 -3.10 -2.84
C VAL A 39 2.25 -2.82 -4.22
N GLN A 40 1.19 -3.53 -4.58
CA GLN A 40 0.35 -3.20 -5.72
C GLN A 40 -1.07 -2.97 -5.21
N LEU A 41 -1.60 -1.78 -5.51
CA LEU A 41 -2.92 -1.35 -5.07
C LEU A 41 -3.87 -1.39 -6.27
N THR A 42 -4.90 -2.23 -6.20
CA THR A 42 -5.99 -2.21 -7.16
C THR A 42 -7.09 -1.30 -6.64
N LEU A 43 -7.44 -0.29 -7.41
CA LEU A 43 -8.50 0.66 -7.07
C LEU A 43 -9.83 0.22 -7.70
N TRP A 44 -10.96 0.71 -7.19
CA TRP A 44 -12.28 0.34 -7.73
C TRP A 44 -12.54 0.85 -9.15
N ASP A 45 -12.01 2.03 -9.49
CA ASP A 45 -12.36 2.76 -10.71
C ASP A 45 -11.16 3.12 -11.60
N ASP A 46 -9.96 2.65 -11.24
CA ASP A 46 -8.70 3.06 -11.86
C ASP A 46 -7.79 1.86 -12.13
N GLU A 47 -6.74 2.05 -12.93
CA GLU A 47 -5.70 1.04 -13.14
C GLU A 47 -4.93 0.74 -11.84
N PRO A 48 -4.38 -0.48 -11.69
CA PRO A 48 -3.53 -0.81 -10.56
C PRO A 48 -2.36 0.17 -10.44
N VAL A 49 -2.04 0.54 -9.20
CA VAL A 49 -0.94 1.43 -8.88
C VAL A 49 0.13 0.64 -8.13
N ASP A 50 1.33 0.60 -8.68
CA ASP A 50 2.50 0.01 -8.04
C ASP A 50 3.16 1.05 -7.12
N GLY A 51 3.37 0.66 -5.86
CA GLY A 51 4.18 1.44 -4.93
C GLY A 51 5.67 1.28 -5.20
N ALA A 52 6.44 2.27 -4.76
CA ALA A 52 7.89 2.18 -4.87
C ALA A 52 8.40 0.99 -4.04
N PRO A 53 9.36 0.20 -4.55
CA PRO A 53 9.97 -0.86 -3.76
C PRO A 53 10.75 -0.26 -2.60
N VAL A 54 10.55 -0.83 -1.41
CA VAL A 54 11.26 -0.48 -0.18
C VAL A 54 12.20 -1.60 0.23
N TYR A 55 13.15 -1.28 1.11
CA TYR A 55 14.15 -2.24 1.55
C TYR A 55 14.33 -2.21 3.06
N GLY A 56 14.38 -3.39 3.67
CA GLY A 56 14.64 -3.58 5.09
C GLY A 56 15.74 -4.60 5.35
N GLU A 57 16.32 -4.56 6.55
CA GLU A 57 17.29 -5.55 7.03
C GLU A 57 16.58 -6.83 7.52
N SER A 58 15.27 -6.75 7.75
CA SER A 58 14.40 -7.89 8.10
C SER A 58 13.13 -7.90 7.25
N PRO A 59 12.47 -9.07 7.10
CA PRO A 59 11.19 -9.15 6.41
C PRO A 59 10.14 -8.24 7.03
N GLU A 60 10.06 -8.21 8.36
CA GLU A 60 9.07 -7.41 9.10
C GLU A 60 9.27 -5.91 8.85
N GLU A 61 10.52 -5.45 8.83
CA GLU A 61 10.84 -4.06 8.53
C GLU A 61 10.49 -3.69 7.08
N ALA A 62 10.85 -4.53 6.11
CA ALA A 62 10.53 -4.29 4.71
C ALA A 62 9.01 -4.26 4.48
N ILE A 63 8.26 -5.16 5.12
CA ILE A 63 6.79 -5.20 5.07
C ILE A 63 6.20 -3.93 5.70
N SER A 64 6.68 -3.53 6.88
CA SER A 64 6.20 -2.31 7.56
C SER A 64 6.38 -1.08 6.68
N GLN A 65 7.57 -0.91 6.09
CA GLN A 65 7.84 0.21 5.18
C GLN A 65 6.95 0.15 3.92
N ALA A 66 6.65 -1.03 3.40
CA ALA A 66 5.83 -1.20 2.21
C ALA A 66 4.36 -0.83 2.49
N PHE A 67 3.87 -1.10 3.71
CA PHE A 67 2.56 -0.64 4.16
C PHE A 67 2.51 0.88 4.36
N ASP A 68 3.58 1.50 4.87
CA ASP A 68 3.66 2.96 4.96
C ASP A 68 3.57 3.61 3.58
N GLU A 69 4.27 3.05 2.58
CA GLU A 69 4.19 3.49 1.18
C GLU A 69 2.75 3.33 0.63
N ALA A 70 2.10 2.19 0.88
CA ALA A 70 0.70 1.97 0.49
C ALA A 70 -0.24 3.03 1.07
N GLN A 71 -0.09 3.36 2.36
CA GLN A 71 -0.90 4.37 3.02
C GLN A 71 -0.68 5.76 2.42
N GLN A 72 0.56 6.13 2.14
CA GLN A 72 0.88 7.41 1.52
C GLN A 72 0.27 7.51 0.12
N LEU A 73 0.34 6.45 -0.69
CA LEU A 73 -0.27 6.41 -2.01
C LEU A 73 -1.80 6.55 -1.93
N LEU A 74 -2.44 5.80 -1.03
CA LEU A 74 -3.89 5.87 -0.84
C LEU A 74 -4.34 7.24 -0.33
N GLN A 75 -3.58 7.86 0.56
CA GLN A 75 -3.86 9.22 1.01
C GLN A 75 -3.82 10.21 -0.15
N HIS A 76 -2.79 10.15 -1.01
CA HIS A 76 -2.70 11.00 -2.19
C HIS A 76 -3.84 10.75 -3.19
N LEU A 77 -4.21 9.49 -3.42
CA LEU A 77 -5.29 9.11 -4.33
C LEU A 77 -6.67 9.54 -3.81
N ALA A 78 -6.92 9.35 -2.51
CA ALA A 78 -8.15 9.77 -1.86
C ALA A 78 -8.32 11.31 -1.90
N LEU A 79 -7.22 12.07 -1.79
CA LEU A 79 -7.23 13.53 -1.90
C LEU A 79 -7.46 14.03 -3.33
N ARG A 80 -7.08 13.23 -4.35
CA ARG A 80 -7.27 13.57 -5.77
C ARG A 80 -8.68 13.29 -6.29
N ARG A 81 -9.47 12.43 -5.62
CA ARG A 81 -10.87 12.22 -6.00
C ARG A 81 -11.67 13.49 -5.70
N PRO A 82 -12.31 14.13 -6.71
CA PRO A 82 -13.18 15.26 -6.46
C PRO A 82 -14.30 14.84 -5.50
N LYS A 83 -14.59 15.68 -4.51
CA LYS A 83 -15.77 15.54 -3.64
C LYS A 83 -16.98 15.12 -4.49
N PRO A 84 -17.85 14.23 -4.01
CA PRO A 84 -19.12 14.01 -4.68
C PRO A 84 -19.79 15.37 -4.84
N MET A 85 -19.89 15.84 -6.08
CA MET A 85 -20.76 16.96 -6.37
C MET A 85 -22.13 16.49 -5.92
N LYS A 86 -22.72 17.21 -4.96
CA LYS A 86 -24.15 17.10 -4.65
C LYS A 86 -24.89 17.22 -5.99
N SER A 87 -25.28 16.10 -6.59
CA SER A 87 -26.34 16.10 -7.58
C SER A 87 -27.63 16.26 -6.81
N ARG A 88 -27.97 17.54 -6.71
CA ARG A 88 -29.30 18.10 -6.49
C ARG A 88 -30.36 17.24 -7.20
N GLY A 89 -31.19 16.58 -6.41
CA GLY A 89 -32.51 16.11 -6.80
C GLY A 89 -33.51 16.76 -5.86
N ASP A 90 -34.00 17.93 -6.29
CA ASP A 90 -35.29 18.50 -5.89
C ASP A 90 -36.43 17.54 -6.28
#